data_AF-A0AAN6R2K2-F1
#
_entry.id   AF-A0AAN6R2K2-F1
#
_cell.length_a   1.000
_cell.length_b   1.000
_cell.length_c   1.000
_cell.angle_alpha   90.00
_cell.angle_beta   90.00
_cell.angle_gamma   90.00
#
_symmetry.space_group_name_H-M   'P 1'
#
loop_
_entity.id
_entity.type
_entity.pdbx_description
1 polymer ?
#
loop_
_entity_poly.entity_id
_entity_poly.type
_entity_poly.pdbx_seq_one_letter_code
_entity_poly.pdbx_strand_id
1 'polypeptide(L)'
;MRDAVYDQVLNATNCDSVDCLRNASEETLFEAHKYLVINGTSPVGKGSGPGFFPVVDGDYIPDIIPILAREGRFDKVVEQADDATVERIKSLYECSDKEPQKLAWEFRSDTKFNCNAYNIAEAYKDRAKHYFMSIPPTTLSQDGSYYFYNSNSNQSAPIKNVQLARELQEYVRRLITCSKNTRDFPKLPDWPIYGDEKRSFDLALEGIKVSRNRWERCEVLNEIIGDVKNGA
;
A
#
# COMPACT_ATOMS: atom_id res chain seq x y z
N MET A 1 5.59 7.87 24.03
CA MET A 1 4.69 6.98 23.26
C MET A 1 5.09 5.52 23.44
N ARG A 2 6.37 5.17 23.26
CA ARG A 2 6.93 3.83 23.53
C ARG A 2 6.58 3.30 24.92
N ASP A 3 6.82 4.12 25.94
CA ASP A 3 6.66 3.69 27.35
C ASP A 3 5.19 3.42 27.70
N ALA A 4 4.26 4.22 27.16
CA ALA A 4 2.83 4.03 27.37
C ALA A 4 2.27 2.73 26.74
N VAL A 5 2.80 2.31 25.58
CA VAL A 5 2.42 1.03 24.97
C VAL A 5 3.06 -0.13 25.74
N TYR A 6 4.32 0.03 26.16
CA TYR A 6 5.03 -0.95 26.97
C TYR A 6 4.32 -1.22 28.31
N ASP A 7 3.87 -0.17 29.01
CA ASP A 7 3.11 -0.29 30.26
C ASP A 7 1.76 -1.00 30.06
N GLN A 8 1.09 -0.77 28.92
CA GLN A 8 -0.13 -1.49 28.57
C GLN A 8 0.13 -2.99 28.32
N VAL A 9 1.27 -3.34 27.70
CA VAL A 9 1.69 -4.74 27.52
C VAL A 9 1.92 -5.39 28.88
N LEU A 10 2.71 -4.75 29.75
CA LEU A 10 2.99 -5.25 31.10
C LEU A 10 1.70 -5.51 31.90
N ASN A 11 0.77 -4.56 31.87
CA ASN A 11 -0.51 -4.71 32.55
C ASN A 11 -1.36 -5.84 31.94
N ALA A 12 -1.40 -5.96 30.61
CA ALA A 12 -2.19 -6.99 29.93
C ALA A 12 -1.65 -8.42 30.12
N THR A 13 -0.34 -8.58 30.32
CA THR A 13 0.30 -9.88 30.58
C THR A 13 0.49 -10.16 32.08
N ASN A 14 0.12 -9.23 32.96
CA ASN A 14 0.45 -9.28 34.39
C ASN A 14 1.96 -9.46 34.65
N CYS A 15 2.79 -8.78 33.85
CA CYS A 15 4.24 -8.73 34.02
C CYS A 15 4.69 -7.38 34.58
N ASP A 16 5.86 -7.37 35.20
CA ASP A 16 6.50 -6.18 35.78
C ASP A 16 7.80 -5.78 35.03
N SER A 17 8.26 -6.60 34.10
CA SER A 17 9.57 -6.49 33.48
C SER A 17 9.65 -7.16 32.11
N VAL A 18 10.66 -6.78 31.32
CA VAL A 18 10.97 -7.43 30.02
C VAL A 18 11.31 -8.90 30.21
N ASP A 19 11.99 -9.26 31.30
CA ASP A 19 12.37 -10.65 31.56
C ASP A 19 11.15 -11.52 31.90
N CYS A 20 10.15 -10.96 32.60
CA CYS A 20 8.86 -11.61 32.73
C CYS A 20 8.20 -11.85 31.36
N LEU A 21 8.19 -10.82 30.49
CA LEU A 21 7.60 -10.93 29.15
C LEU A 21 8.30 -11.99 28.27
N ARG A 22 9.63 -12.10 28.36
CA ARG A 22 10.42 -13.11 27.64
C ARG A 22 10.08 -14.55 28.04
N ASN A 23 9.62 -14.74 29.28
CA ASN A 23 9.23 -16.03 29.82
C ASN A 23 7.71 -16.29 29.74
N ALA A 24 6.92 -15.30 29.30
CA ALA A 24 5.49 -15.46 29.11
C ALA A 24 5.20 -16.45 27.97
N SER A 25 4.07 -17.15 28.05
CA SER A 25 3.67 -18.04 26.96
C SER A 25 3.26 -17.24 25.72
N GLU A 26 3.39 -17.87 24.56
CA GLU A 26 2.94 -17.29 23.29
C GLU A 26 1.45 -16.91 23.35
N GLU A 27 0.61 -17.74 23.98
CA GLU A 27 -0.81 -17.47 24.19
C GLU A 27 -1.06 -16.20 25.01
N THR A 28 -0.31 -16.00 26.11
CA THR A 28 -0.39 -14.78 26.93
C THR A 28 0.01 -13.55 26.12
N LEU A 29 1.06 -13.65 25.31
CA LEU A 29 1.50 -12.55 24.45
C LEU A 29 0.49 -12.24 23.33
N PHE A 30 -0.18 -13.26 22.76
CA PHE A 30 -1.23 -13.07 21.77
C PHE A 30 -2.47 -12.38 22.33
N GLU A 31 -2.96 -12.79 23.50
CA GLU A 31 -4.12 -12.15 24.12
C GLU A 31 -3.80 -10.71 24.54
N ALA A 32 -2.57 -10.43 25.00
CA ALA A 32 -2.12 -9.07 25.26
C ALA A 32 -2.05 -8.22 23.98
N HIS A 33 -1.53 -8.77 22.87
CA HIS A 33 -1.53 -8.08 21.59
C HIS A 33 -2.95 -7.78 21.09
N LYS A 34 -3.86 -8.74 21.18
CA LYS A 34 -5.29 -8.58 20.85
C LYS A 34 -5.96 -7.50 21.72
N TYR A 35 -5.62 -7.42 23.00
CA TYR A 35 -6.08 -6.33 23.87
C TYR A 35 -5.59 -4.97 23.37
N LEU A 36 -4.31 -4.83 23.03
CA LEU A 36 -3.76 -3.60 22.45
C LEU A 36 -4.45 -3.23 21.14
N VAL A 37 -4.82 -4.23 20.35
CA VAL A 37 -5.52 -4.06 19.06
C VAL A 37 -6.91 -3.48 19.21
N ILE A 38 -7.67 -4.01 20.14
CA ILE A 38 -9.10 -3.72 20.25
C ILE A 38 -9.35 -2.55 21.21
N ASN A 39 -8.60 -2.51 22.32
CA ASN A 39 -8.85 -1.65 23.46
C ASN A 39 -7.72 -0.65 23.76
N GLY A 40 -6.54 -0.81 23.14
CA GLY A 40 -5.40 0.08 23.34
C GLY A 40 -5.68 1.51 22.89
N THR A 41 -5.11 2.49 23.59
CA THR A 41 -5.17 3.90 23.23
C THR A 41 -3.98 4.25 22.32
N SER A 42 -4.24 4.57 21.05
CA SER A 42 -3.23 5.03 20.09
C SER A 42 -3.51 6.49 19.66
N PRO A 43 -2.50 7.39 19.68
CA PRO A 43 -2.65 8.75 19.16
C PRO A 43 -2.87 8.82 17.64
N VAL A 44 -2.59 7.73 16.90
CA VAL A 44 -2.55 7.71 15.43
C VAL A 44 -3.87 7.24 14.79
N GLY A 45 -4.93 7.12 15.61
CA GLY A 45 -6.27 6.78 15.16
C GLY A 45 -6.52 5.28 15.01
N LYS A 46 -7.79 4.89 15.14
CA LYS A 46 -8.25 3.51 14.91
C LYS A 46 -8.27 3.24 13.41
N GLY A 47 -7.31 2.45 12.92
CA GLY A 47 -7.24 2.05 11.50
C GLY A 47 -5.82 1.91 10.96
N SER A 48 -4.85 2.59 11.59
CA SER A 48 -3.43 2.56 11.21
C SER A 48 -2.60 1.77 12.21
N GLY A 49 -3.12 0.60 12.59
CA GLY A 49 -2.49 -0.44 13.41
C GLY A 49 -2.29 -0.10 14.91
N PRO A 50 -2.39 -1.10 15.79
CA PRO A 50 -2.20 -0.95 17.23
C PRO A 50 -0.88 -1.57 17.70
N GLY A 51 -0.21 -0.91 18.64
CA GLY A 51 0.92 -1.48 19.38
C GLY A 51 2.29 -1.13 18.79
N PHE A 52 2.84 -2.00 17.96
CA PHE A 52 4.27 -1.99 17.62
C PHE A 52 4.56 -1.32 16.28
N PHE A 53 5.24 -0.18 16.34
CA PHE A 53 5.69 0.58 15.18
C PHE A 53 7.16 0.95 15.31
N PRO A 54 7.83 1.27 14.20
CA PRO A 54 9.14 1.91 14.26
C PRO A 54 9.05 3.18 15.14
N VAL A 55 9.95 3.31 16.10
CA VAL A 55 10.05 4.46 17.01
C VAL A 55 11.40 5.11 16.84
N VAL A 56 11.50 6.40 17.20
CA VAL A 56 12.79 7.08 17.30
C VAL A 56 13.61 6.39 18.38
N ASP A 57 14.65 5.68 17.96
CA ASP A 57 15.56 4.94 18.83
C ASP A 57 16.96 5.58 18.91
N GLY A 58 17.22 6.60 18.09
CA GLY A 58 18.50 7.30 18.03
C GLY A 58 19.59 6.55 17.26
N ASP A 59 19.28 5.36 16.73
CA ASP A 59 20.20 4.49 16.02
C ASP A 59 19.69 4.24 14.58
N TYR A 60 18.68 3.37 14.43
CA TYR A 60 18.05 3.11 13.14
C TYR A 60 17.11 4.22 12.69
N ILE A 61 16.41 4.87 13.63
CA ILE A 61 15.55 6.02 13.38
C ILE A 61 16.06 7.15 14.28
N PRO A 62 16.96 8.01 13.76
CA PRO A 62 17.65 9.00 14.56
C PRO A 62 16.76 10.18 15.00
N ASP A 63 15.65 10.44 14.31
CA ASP A 63 14.64 11.44 14.70
C ASP A 63 13.28 11.13 14.07
N ILE A 64 12.24 11.89 14.40
CA ILE A 64 10.94 11.77 13.77
C ILE A 64 11.04 12.05 12.27
N ILE A 65 10.35 11.25 11.47
CA ILE A 65 10.41 11.28 10.00
C ILE A 65 10.20 12.69 9.42
N PRO A 66 9.30 13.56 9.94
CA PRO A 66 9.16 14.92 9.42
C PRO A 66 10.42 15.79 9.61
N ILE A 67 11.15 15.63 10.72
CA ILE A 67 12.42 16.34 10.95
C ILE A 67 13.48 15.80 10.01
N LEU A 68 13.64 14.48 9.91
CA LEU A 68 14.58 13.85 8.98
C LEU A 68 14.30 14.25 7.52
N ALA A 69 13.03 14.31 7.11
CA ALA A 69 12.63 14.76 5.78
C ALA A 69 12.94 16.24 5.55
N ARG A 70 12.66 17.11 6.53
CA ARG A 70 12.96 18.55 6.45
C ARG A 70 14.47 18.83 6.39
N GLU A 71 15.27 18.04 7.09
CA GLU A 71 16.72 18.16 7.15
C GLU A 71 17.44 17.45 5.98
N GLY A 72 16.70 16.79 5.08
CA GLY A 72 17.30 16.04 3.98
C GLY A 72 18.04 14.76 4.40
N ARG A 73 17.79 14.28 5.63
CA ARG A 73 18.42 13.12 6.26
C ARG A 73 17.63 11.83 5.95
N PHE A 74 17.51 11.52 4.68
CA PHE A 74 16.92 10.29 4.17
C PHE A 74 17.75 9.81 2.99
N ASP A 75 17.78 8.50 2.76
CA ASP A 75 18.42 7.92 1.58
C ASP A 75 17.77 8.53 0.35
N LYS A 76 18.55 9.33 -0.38
CA LYS A 76 18.13 9.91 -1.64
C LYS A 76 18.16 8.77 -2.65
N VAL A 77 16.99 8.36 -3.14
CA VAL A 77 16.83 7.36 -4.22
C VAL A 77 17.57 7.78 -5.51
N VAL A 78 18.02 9.04 -5.57
CA VAL A 78 18.74 9.67 -6.67
C VAL A 78 19.87 10.54 -6.06
N GLU A 79 20.82 9.92 -5.36
CA GLU A 79 21.82 10.60 -4.51
C GLU A 79 22.71 11.59 -5.27
N GLN A 80 22.92 11.34 -6.57
CA GLN A 80 23.76 12.14 -7.46
C GLN A 80 22.97 12.91 -8.53
N ALA A 81 21.62 12.94 -8.44
CA ALA A 81 20.81 13.68 -9.40
C ALA A 81 21.20 15.17 -9.43
N ASP A 82 21.50 15.65 -10.62
CA ASP A 82 21.69 17.08 -10.88
C ASP A 82 20.34 17.83 -10.90
N ASP A 83 20.40 19.17 -10.87
CA ASP A 83 19.21 20.02 -10.87
C ASP A 83 18.31 19.74 -12.09
N ALA A 84 18.90 19.40 -13.23
CA ALA A 84 18.16 19.06 -14.44
C ALA A 84 17.33 17.77 -14.26
N THR A 85 17.92 16.75 -13.61
CA THR A 85 17.23 15.50 -13.27
C THR A 85 16.12 15.74 -12.27
N VAL A 86 16.36 16.57 -11.25
CA VAL A 86 15.34 16.93 -10.25
C VAL A 86 14.16 17.66 -10.91
N GLU A 87 14.42 18.63 -11.80
CA GLU A 87 13.36 19.33 -12.53
C GLU A 87 12.63 18.41 -13.51
N ARG A 88 13.34 17.47 -14.15
CA ARG A 88 12.70 16.43 -14.97
C ARG A 88 11.75 15.57 -14.14
N ILE A 89 12.15 15.11 -12.95
CA ILE A 89 11.27 14.35 -12.05
C ILE A 89 10.05 15.18 -11.67
N LYS A 90 10.22 16.43 -11.22
CA LYS A 90 9.11 17.30 -10.83
C LYS A 90 8.11 17.53 -11.97
N SER A 91 8.60 17.63 -13.21
CA SER A 91 7.74 17.83 -14.39
C SER A 91 6.75 16.68 -14.67
N LEU A 92 6.99 15.49 -14.09
CA LEU A 92 6.10 14.32 -14.23
C LEU A 92 4.86 14.39 -13.31
N TYR A 93 4.86 15.30 -12.32
CA TYR A 93 3.86 15.37 -11.27
C TYR A 93 3.15 16.72 -11.26
N GLU A 94 1.84 16.70 -10.99
CA GLU A 94 1.10 17.94 -10.79
C GLU A 94 1.46 18.56 -9.44
N CYS A 95 2.08 19.74 -9.47
CA CYS A 95 2.31 20.52 -8.27
C CYS A 95 1.03 21.31 -7.94
N SER A 96 0.46 21.08 -6.76
CA SER A 96 -0.71 21.80 -6.25
C SER A 96 -0.29 22.67 -5.08
N ASP A 97 -0.53 23.98 -5.16
CA ASP A 97 -0.28 24.91 -4.04
C ASP A 97 -1.13 24.57 -2.80
N LYS A 98 -2.25 23.87 -2.99
CA LYS A 98 -3.14 23.44 -1.90
C LYS A 98 -2.65 22.18 -1.21
N GLU A 99 -1.87 21.36 -1.91
CA GLU A 99 -1.38 20.06 -1.42
C GLU A 99 0.07 19.82 -1.89
N PRO A 100 1.03 20.64 -1.44
CA PRO A 100 2.42 20.53 -1.89
C PRO A 100 3.05 19.16 -1.58
N GLN A 101 2.56 18.47 -0.55
CA GLN A 101 2.96 17.12 -0.20
C GLN A 101 2.50 16.04 -1.19
N LYS A 102 1.49 16.32 -2.04
CA LYS A 102 0.94 15.36 -3.00
C LYS A 102 2.01 14.87 -3.97
N LEU A 103 2.86 15.77 -4.48
CA LEU A 103 3.96 15.41 -5.37
C LEU A 103 4.90 14.38 -4.71
N ALA A 104 5.29 14.62 -3.46
CA ALA A 104 6.18 13.70 -2.74
C ALA A 104 5.51 12.33 -2.50
N TRP A 105 4.20 12.30 -2.22
CA TRP A 105 3.45 11.07 -2.06
C TRP A 105 3.30 10.29 -3.37
N GLU A 106 2.99 10.96 -4.47
CA GLU A 106 2.88 10.34 -5.79
C GLU A 106 4.24 9.79 -6.24
N PHE A 107 5.31 10.57 -6.12
CA PHE A 107 6.67 10.11 -6.43
C PHE A 107 7.08 8.89 -5.60
N ARG A 108 6.85 8.93 -4.28
CA ARG A 108 7.12 7.79 -3.40
C ARG A 108 6.28 6.56 -3.78
N SER A 109 5.02 6.75 -4.16
CA SER A 109 4.14 5.64 -4.52
C SER A 109 4.55 5.01 -5.86
N ASP A 110 4.95 5.84 -6.82
CA ASP A 110 5.43 5.37 -8.12
C ASP A 110 6.73 4.59 -7.98
N THR A 111 7.73 5.16 -7.29
CA THR A 111 9.04 4.52 -7.11
C THR A 111 8.99 3.22 -6.29
N LYS A 112 8.08 3.11 -5.30
CA LYS A 112 7.99 1.93 -4.43
C LYS A 112 7.01 0.87 -4.92
N PHE A 113 5.86 1.27 -5.48
CA PHE A 113 4.77 0.35 -5.77
C PHE A 113 4.38 0.35 -7.24
N ASN A 114 3.94 1.49 -7.79
CA ASN A 114 3.30 1.49 -9.09
C ASN A 114 4.27 1.11 -10.21
N CYS A 115 5.49 1.64 -10.22
CA CYS A 115 6.47 1.32 -11.26
C CYS A 115 7.04 -0.09 -11.11
N ASN A 116 7.15 -0.62 -9.90
CA ASN A 116 7.51 -2.03 -9.70
C ASN A 116 6.40 -2.96 -10.23
N ALA A 117 5.13 -2.66 -9.96
CA ALA A 117 4.00 -3.42 -10.50
C ALA A 117 3.94 -3.34 -12.04
N TYR A 118 4.16 -2.15 -12.60
CA TYR A 118 4.30 -1.93 -14.04
C TYR A 118 5.44 -2.76 -14.63
N ASN A 119 6.63 -2.75 -14.01
CA ASN A 119 7.80 -3.49 -14.50
C ASN A 119 7.57 -5.00 -14.50
N ILE A 120 6.88 -5.52 -13.48
CA ILE A 120 6.47 -6.94 -13.45
C ILE A 120 5.48 -7.22 -14.60
N ALA A 121 4.47 -6.36 -14.81
CA ALA A 121 3.52 -6.55 -15.90
C ALA A 121 4.21 -6.51 -17.29
N GLU A 122 5.12 -5.58 -17.50
CA GLU A 122 5.95 -5.46 -18.71
C GLU A 122 6.82 -6.71 -18.94
N ALA A 123 7.46 -7.24 -17.89
CA ALA A 123 8.31 -8.43 -18.01
C ALA A 123 7.52 -9.69 -18.38
N TYR A 124 6.29 -9.82 -17.88
CA TYR A 124 5.46 -11.01 -18.09
C TYR A 124 4.51 -10.91 -19.28
N LYS A 125 4.27 -9.70 -19.81
CA LYS A 125 3.46 -9.42 -21.01
C LYS A 125 2.15 -10.20 -21.07
N ASP A 126 2.08 -11.21 -21.94
CA ASP A 126 0.90 -12.01 -22.22
C ASP A 126 0.51 -12.97 -21.09
N ARG A 127 1.37 -13.07 -20.06
CA ARG A 127 1.14 -13.85 -18.85
C ARG A 127 0.71 -12.98 -17.67
N ALA A 128 0.68 -11.65 -17.85
CA ALA A 128 0.28 -10.72 -16.80
C ALA A 128 -1.19 -10.30 -16.93
N LYS A 129 -1.83 -10.20 -15.77
CA LYS A 129 -3.10 -9.50 -15.60
C LYS A 129 -2.87 -8.38 -14.61
N HIS A 130 -3.07 -7.15 -15.03
CA HIS A 130 -2.74 -5.98 -14.24
C HIS A 130 -4.01 -5.18 -13.91
N TYR A 131 -4.06 -4.62 -12.71
CA TYR A 131 -5.11 -3.71 -12.29
C TYR A 131 -4.54 -2.62 -11.40
N PHE A 132 -5.33 -1.58 -11.20
CA PHE A 132 -5.06 -0.56 -10.23
C PHE A 132 -6.36 -0.01 -9.67
N MET A 133 -6.29 0.63 -8.50
CA MET A 133 -7.46 1.08 -7.78
C MET A 133 -7.55 2.61 -7.75
N SER A 134 -8.64 3.13 -8.31
CA SER A 134 -8.98 4.56 -8.33
C SER A 134 -10.13 4.90 -7.39
N ILE A 135 -10.53 3.99 -6.48
CA ILE A 135 -11.63 4.22 -5.52
C ILE A 135 -11.17 5.17 -4.40
N PRO A 136 -11.72 6.40 -4.28
CA PRO A 136 -11.29 7.33 -3.23
C PRO A 136 -11.57 6.78 -1.82
N PRO A 137 -10.65 6.96 -0.85
CA PRO A 137 -9.48 7.85 -0.89
C PRO A 137 -8.19 7.27 -1.50
N THR A 138 -8.24 6.10 -2.17
CA THR A 138 -7.09 5.43 -2.80
C THR A 138 -5.91 5.24 -1.84
N THR A 139 -6.21 4.82 -0.61
CA THR A 139 -5.18 4.55 0.39
C THR A 139 -4.57 3.18 0.21
N LEU A 140 -3.32 3.01 0.66
CA LEU A 140 -2.64 1.71 0.66
C LEU A 140 -3.51 0.63 1.34
N SER A 141 -3.54 -0.56 0.73
CA SER A 141 -4.27 -1.75 1.20
C SER A 141 -5.81 -1.64 1.22
N GLN A 142 -6.38 -0.58 0.64
CA GLN A 142 -7.84 -0.41 0.61
C GLN A 142 -8.53 -1.49 -0.23
N ASP A 143 -7.87 -2.02 -1.26
CA ASP A 143 -8.35 -3.12 -2.09
C ASP A 143 -8.63 -4.40 -1.30
N GLY A 144 -7.92 -4.63 -0.19
CA GLY A 144 -8.19 -5.74 0.73
C GLY A 144 -9.64 -5.78 1.22
N SER A 145 -10.27 -4.62 1.44
CA SER A 145 -11.69 -4.55 1.85
C SER A 145 -12.65 -5.06 0.77
N TYR A 146 -12.31 -4.89 -0.50
CA TYR A 146 -13.09 -5.39 -1.64
C TYR A 146 -12.79 -6.87 -1.89
N TYR A 147 -11.52 -7.25 -1.79
CA TYR A 147 -11.06 -8.62 -1.99
C TYR A 147 -11.68 -9.59 -0.97
N PHE A 148 -11.70 -9.20 0.31
CA PHE A 148 -12.19 -10.03 1.41
C PHE A 148 -13.62 -9.67 1.88
N TYR A 149 -14.38 -8.94 1.07
CA TYR A 149 -15.74 -8.57 1.42
C TYR A 149 -16.63 -9.79 1.69
N ASN A 150 -17.24 -9.84 2.87
CA ASN A 150 -18.21 -10.87 3.24
C ASN A 150 -19.54 -10.25 3.65
N SER A 151 -20.59 -10.45 2.85
CA SER A 151 -21.94 -9.94 3.13
C SER A 151 -22.59 -10.52 4.38
N ASN A 152 -22.13 -11.69 4.84
CA ASN A 152 -22.68 -12.40 5.99
C ASN A 152 -21.93 -12.08 7.29
N SER A 153 -20.90 -11.24 7.22
CA SER A 153 -20.12 -10.82 8.37
C SER A 153 -20.39 -9.36 8.69
N ASN A 154 -20.85 -9.11 9.92
CA ASN A 154 -20.95 -7.77 10.48
C ASN A 154 -19.57 -7.13 10.74
N GLN A 155 -18.47 -7.89 10.54
CA GLN A 155 -17.10 -7.44 10.76
C GLN A 155 -16.38 -7.04 9.44
N SER A 156 -17.04 -7.15 8.29
CA SER A 156 -16.45 -6.69 7.03
C SER A 156 -16.19 -5.18 7.07
N ALA A 157 -15.03 -4.76 6.59
CA ALA A 157 -14.72 -3.34 6.46
C ALA A 157 -15.78 -2.64 5.59
N PRO A 158 -16.17 -1.39 5.92
CA PRO A 158 -17.20 -0.69 5.16
C PRO A 158 -16.71 -0.44 3.73
N ILE A 159 -17.44 -0.98 2.75
CA ILE A 159 -17.20 -0.73 1.32
C ILE A 159 -18.36 0.08 0.73
N LYS A 160 -18.04 0.92 -0.27
CA LYS A 160 -19.03 1.79 -0.91
C LYS A 160 -19.81 1.11 -2.05
N ASN A 161 -19.26 0.04 -2.62
CA ASN A 161 -19.87 -0.66 -3.75
C ASN A 161 -19.70 -2.19 -3.60
N VAL A 162 -20.78 -2.85 -3.16
CA VAL A 162 -20.83 -4.30 -2.96
C VAL A 162 -20.71 -5.07 -4.27
N GLN A 163 -21.34 -4.58 -5.34
CA GLN A 163 -21.28 -5.22 -6.65
C GLN A 163 -19.83 -5.28 -7.15
N LEU A 164 -19.10 -4.18 -7.05
CA LEU A 164 -17.70 -4.10 -7.43
C LEU A 164 -16.83 -5.10 -6.65
N ALA A 165 -17.06 -5.25 -5.34
CA ALA A 165 -16.35 -6.25 -4.54
C ALA A 165 -16.63 -7.68 -5.02
N ARG A 166 -17.89 -8.00 -5.31
CA ARG A 166 -18.29 -9.31 -5.85
C ARG A 166 -17.67 -9.59 -7.22
N GLU A 167 -17.61 -8.60 -8.09
CA GLU A 167 -16.96 -8.70 -9.40
C GLU A 167 -15.45 -8.94 -9.28
N LEU A 168 -14.76 -8.19 -8.41
CA LEU A 168 -13.34 -8.39 -8.13
C LEU A 168 -13.05 -9.81 -7.60
N GLN A 169 -13.85 -10.29 -6.65
CA GLN A 169 -13.77 -11.65 -6.11
C GLN A 169 -13.95 -12.71 -7.21
N GLU A 170 -14.90 -12.50 -8.12
CA GLU A 170 -15.12 -13.40 -9.26
C GLU A 170 -13.92 -13.38 -10.23
N TYR A 171 -13.31 -12.22 -10.50
CA TYR A 171 -12.11 -12.14 -11.33
C TYR A 171 -10.93 -12.94 -10.76
N VAL A 172 -10.70 -12.83 -9.46
CA VAL A 172 -9.68 -13.60 -8.73
C VAL A 172 -10.00 -15.08 -8.79
N ARG A 173 -11.26 -15.47 -8.53
CA ARG A 173 -11.70 -16.86 -8.63
C ARG A 173 -11.48 -17.42 -10.04
N ARG A 174 -11.80 -16.66 -11.10
CA ARG A 174 -11.54 -17.02 -12.50
C ARG A 174 -10.05 -17.22 -12.77
N LEU A 175 -9.18 -16.38 -12.20
CA LEU A 175 -7.73 -16.48 -12.34
C LEU A 175 -7.18 -17.79 -11.72
N ILE A 176 -7.68 -18.17 -10.54
CA ILE A 176 -7.23 -19.37 -9.82
C ILE A 176 -7.80 -20.65 -10.44
N THR A 177 -9.09 -20.63 -10.78
CA THR A 177 -9.82 -21.85 -11.17
C THR A 177 -9.92 -22.06 -12.68
N CYS A 178 -9.52 -21.07 -13.48
CA CYS A 178 -9.68 -21.06 -14.94
C CYS A 178 -11.12 -21.27 -15.44
N SER A 179 -12.14 -21.07 -14.59
CA SER A 179 -13.55 -21.32 -14.89
C SER A 179 -14.41 -20.07 -14.70
N LYS A 180 -15.46 -19.89 -15.49
CA LYS A 180 -16.39 -18.75 -15.39
C LYS A 180 -17.66 -19.14 -14.63
N ASN A 181 -18.09 -18.34 -13.65
CA ASN A 181 -19.41 -18.46 -13.04
C ASN A 181 -20.43 -17.68 -13.87
N THR A 182 -20.90 -18.28 -14.96
CA THR A 182 -21.88 -17.64 -15.86
C THR A 182 -23.29 -17.57 -15.27
N ARG A 183 -23.57 -18.31 -14.20
CA ARG A 183 -24.86 -18.26 -13.50
C ARG A 183 -25.04 -16.93 -12.77
N ASP A 184 -24.05 -16.57 -11.96
CA ASP A 184 -24.15 -15.37 -11.10
C ASP A 184 -23.54 -14.13 -11.79
N PHE A 185 -22.62 -14.32 -12.75
CA PHE A 185 -21.94 -13.26 -13.49
C PHE A 185 -21.98 -13.45 -15.02
N PRO A 186 -23.19 -13.50 -15.63
CA PRO A 186 -23.36 -13.84 -17.06
C PRO A 186 -22.75 -12.81 -18.01
N LYS A 187 -22.66 -11.55 -17.59
CA LYS A 187 -22.20 -10.41 -18.42
C LYS A 187 -20.83 -9.87 -18.00
N LEU A 188 -20.18 -10.48 -17.01
CA LEU A 188 -18.90 -10.00 -16.52
C LEU A 188 -17.80 -10.29 -17.57
N PRO A 189 -17.13 -9.26 -18.12
CA PRO A 189 -16.13 -9.45 -19.15
C PRO A 189 -14.91 -10.22 -18.64
N ASP A 190 -14.00 -10.57 -19.53
CA ASP A 190 -12.75 -11.23 -19.14
C ASP A 190 -11.73 -10.20 -18.66
N TRP A 191 -10.93 -10.59 -17.67
CA TRP A 191 -9.79 -9.78 -17.26
C TRP A 191 -8.77 -9.73 -18.40
N PRO A 192 -8.52 -8.53 -18.98
CA PRO A 192 -7.63 -8.39 -20.12
C PRO A 192 -6.23 -8.87 -19.74
N ILE A 193 -5.61 -9.53 -20.70
CA ILE A 193 -4.17 -9.76 -20.69
C ILE A 193 -3.50 -8.40 -20.92
N TYR A 194 -2.45 -8.14 -20.14
CA TYR A 194 -1.65 -6.92 -20.24
C TYR A 194 -1.13 -6.72 -21.66
N GLY A 195 -0.27 -7.65 -22.11
CA GLY A 195 0.26 -7.72 -23.48
C GLY A 195 0.90 -6.43 -23.98
N ASP A 196 1.17 -6.36 -25.28
CA ASP A 196 1.81 -5.18 -25.90
C ASP A 196 0.89 -3.93 -25.88
N GLU A 197 -0.43 -4.11 -25.72
CA GLU A 197 -1.38 -3.00 -25.57
C GLU A 197 -1.42 -2.42 -24.13
N LYS A 198 -0.63 -2.97 -23.20
CA LYS A 198 -0.51 -2.53 -21.80
C LYS A 198 -1.88 -2.35 -21.11
N ARG A 199 -2.80 -3.27 -21.37
CA ARG A 199 -4.19 -3.20 -20.89
C ARG A 199 -4.26 -3.56 -19.41
N SER A 200 -4.90 -2.71 -18.64
CA SER A 200 -5.08 -2.90 -17.20
C SER A 200 -6.52 -2.62 -16.81
N PHE A 201 -6.98 -3.20 -15.71
CA PHE A 201 -8.24 -2.79 -15.11
C PHE A 201 -8.06 -1.56 -14.21
N ASP A 202 -8.94 -0.58 -14.41
CA ASP A 202 -9.19 0.53 -13.50
C ASP A 202 -10.37 0.16 -12.61
N LEU A 203 -10.10 -0.08 -11.32
CA LEU A 203 -11.14 -0.29 -10.32
C LEU A 203 -11.55 1.08 -9.80
N ALA A 204 -12.65 1.61 -10.32
CA ALA A 204 -13.23 2.86 -9.87
C ALA A 204 -14.58 2.62 -9.16
N LEU A 205 -15.07 3.61 -8.41
CA LEU A 205 -16.26 3.42 -7.58
C LEU A 205 -17.52 3.09 -8.43
N GLU A 206 -17.58 3.63 -9.64
CA GLU A 206 -18.63 3.40 -10.62
C GLU A 206 -18.55 2.04 -11.32
N GLY A 207 -17.42 1.32 -11.19
CA GLY A 207 -17.21 0.01 -11.81
C GLY A 207 -15.80 -0.16 -12.39
N ILE A 208 -15.59 -1.33 -13.00
CA ILE A 208 -14.30 -1.71 -13.61
C ILE A 208 -14.25 -1.27 -15.06
N LYS A 209 -13.21 -0.54 -15.44
CA LYS A 209 -12.95 -0.11 -16.83
C LYS A 209 -11.62 -0.66 -17.31
N VAL A 210 -11.47 -0.83 -18.63
CA VAL A 210 -10.15 -1.11 -19.21
C VAL A 210 -9.44 0.22 -19.44
N SER A 211 -8.23 0.34 -18.91
CA SER A 211 -7.30 1.45 -19.13
C SER A 211 -6.07 0.95 -19.89
N ARG A 212 -5.42 1.86 -20.60
CA ARG A 212 -4.21 1.61 -21.39
C ARG A 212 -3.11 2.55 -20.92
N ASN A 213 -1.91 2.02 -20.71
CA ASN A 213 -0.68 2.79 -20.49
C ASN A 213 -0.78 3.92 -19.44
N ARG A 214 -1.47 3.70 -18.31
CA ARG A 214 -1.69 4.75 -17.30
C ARG A 214 -0.40 5.25 -16.61
N TRP A 215 0.70 4.49 -16.69
CA TRP A 215 1.98 4.80 -16.04
C TRP A 215 3.12 5.01 -17.03
N GLU A 216 2.88 5.77 -18.10
CA GLU A 216 3.95 6.22 -19.02
C GLU A 216 5.12 6.88 -18.27
N ARG A 217 4.83 7.58 -17.17
CA ARG A 217 5.86 8.15 -16.29
C ARG A 217 6.83 7.12 -15.71
N CYS A 218 6.42 5.85 -15.57
CA CYS A 218 7.32 4.81 -15.05
C CYS A 218 8.45 4.49 -16.02
N GLU A 219 8.26 4.65 -17.32
CA GLU A 219 9.34 4.50 -18.30
C GLU A 219 10.43 5.55 -18.04
N VAL A 220 10.02 6.80 -17.82
CA VAL A 220 10.93 7.91 -17.47
C VAL A 220 11.59 7.71 -16.11
N LEU A 221 10.83 7.27 -15.09
CA LEU A 221 11.37 7.04 -13.76
C LEU A 221 12.36 5.88 -13.74
N ASN A 222 12.10 4.80 -14.47
CA ASN A 222 13.03 3.68 -14.60
C ASN A 222 14.33 4.11 -15.27
N GLU A 223 14.27 4.95 -16.31
CA GLU A 223 15.45 5.52 -16.96
C GLU A 223 16.28 6.33 -15.96
N ILE A 224 15.63 7.22 -15.20
CA ILE A 224 16.30 8.08 -14.22
C ILE A 224 16.92 7.26 -13.09
N ILE A 225 16.16 6.31 -12.51
CA ILE A 225 16.60 5.49 -11.38
C ILE A 225 17.68 4.50 -11.79
N GLY A 226 17.67 4.03 -13.04
CA GLY A 226 18.67 3.10 -13.57
C GLY A 226 19.94 3.76 -14.09
N ASP A 227 20.03 5.09 -14.13
CA ASP A 227 21.24 5.80 -14.57
C ASP A 227 22.28 5.82 -13.45
N VAL A 228 23.48 5.29 -13.72
CA VAL A 228 24.61 5.30 -12.78
C VAL A 228 25.01 6.72 -12.35
N LYS A 229 24.77 7.74 -13.19
CA LYS A 229 25.01 9.16 -12.85
C LYS A 229 24.09 9.66 -11.74
N ASN A 230 22.98 8.97 -11.53
CA ASN A 230 21.99 9.27 -10.52
C ASN A 230 22.18 8.45 -9.23
N GLY A 231 23.19 7.57 -9.20
CA GLY A 231 23.54 6.75 -8.04
C GLY A 231 23.00 5.32 -8.06
N ALA A 232 22.64 4.79 -9.24
CA ALA A 232 22.22 3.39 -9.45
C ALA A 232 23.34 2.38 -9.21
#